data_AF-A0A3N2R9N9-F1
#
_entry.id   AF-A0A3N2R9N9-F1
#
_cell.length_a   1.000
_cell.length_b   1.000
_cell.length_c   1.000
_cell.angle_alpha   90.00
_cell.angle_beta   90.00
_cell.angle_gamma   90.00
#
_symmetry.space_group_name_H-M   'P 1'
#
loop_
_entity.id
_entity.type
_entity.pdbx_description
1 polymer ?
#
loop_
_entity_poly.entity_id
_entity_poly.type
_entity_poly.pdbx_seq_one_letter_code
_entity_poly.pdbx_strand_id
1 'polypeptide(L)'
;MDDIAELEGRITRALDRIRAGVESMATPPAAPPAEAPDVPALDAEAVAAAEAAREELEQRLEEEKRASAALEARVARLKERQDEKIAGLEEALREGRGRLASLGEEMERIKQLNAELRAVAASLREAMARDVAEAHLVNKAMLAEIDSLKALRETEVAEIDAVIAELRPLAREGA
;
A
#
# COMPACT_ATOMS: atom_id res chain seq x y z
N MET A 1 -22.50 -44.87 57.28
CA MET A 1 -22.37 -46.04 56.38
C MET A 1 -23.64 -46.22 55.55
N ASP A 2 -24.82 -45.86 56.06
CA ASP A 2 -26.09 -45.92 55.31
C ASP A 2 -26.16 -44.96 54.10
N ASP A 3 -25.59 -43.75 54.18
CA ASP A 3 -25.59 -42.80 53.06
C ASP A 3 -24.84 -43.31 51.82
N ILE A 4 -23.80 -44.11 52.03
CA ILE A 4 -23.02 -44.71 50.94
C ILE A 4 -23.84 -45.82 50.26
N ALA A 5 -24.54 -46.65 51.04
CA ALA A 5 -25.43 -47.68 50.51
C ALA A 5 -26.63 -47.08 49.74
N GLU A 6 -27.14 -45.92 50.19
CA GLU A 6 -28.21 -45.21 49.47
C GLU A 6 -27.70 -44.63 48.14
N LEU A 7 -26.50 -44.05 48.13
CA LEU A 7 -25.86 -43.54 46.92
C LEU A 7 -25.54 -44.66 45.93
N GLU A 8 -25.03 -45.79 46.40
CA GLU A 8 -24.78 -46.99 45.58
C GLU A 8 -26.08 -47.56 44.99
N GLY A 9 -27.17 -47.60 45.77
CA GLY A 9 -28.48 -48.00 45.31
C GLY A 9 -29.06 -47.07 44.24
N ARG A 10 -28.85 -45.75 44.38
CA ARG A 10 -29.25 -44.74 43.39
C ARG A 10 -28.42 -44.82 42.11
N ILE A 11 -27.11 -45.04 42.23
CA ILE A 11 -26.21 -45.18 41.08
C ILE A 11 -26.57 -46.45 40.29
N THR A 12 -26.82 -47.57 40.98
CA THR A 12 -27.20 -48.83 40.33
C THR A 12 -28.50 -48.67 39.55
N ARG A 13 -29.53 -48.07 40.15
CA ARG A 13 -30.78 -47.77 39.45
C ARG A 13 -30.60 -46.80 38.27
N ALA A 14 -29.71 -45.82 38.38
CA ALA A 14 -29.42 -44.90 37.29
C ALA A 14 -28.73 -45.62 36.12
N LEU A 15 -27.77 -46.51 36.42
CA LEU A 15 -27.06 -47.31 35.43
C LEU A 15 -27.99 -48.32 34.74
N ASP A 16 -28.89 -48.96 35.48
CA ASP A 16 -29.88 -49.88 34.90
C ASP A 16 -30.85 -49.14 33.96
N ARG A 17 -31.23 -47.90 34.32
CA ARG A 17 -32.08 -47.06 33.48
C ARG A 17 -31.37 -46.61 32.20
N ILE A 18 -30.08 -46.29 32.29
CA ILE A 18 -29.26 -45.94 31.12
C ILE A 18 -29.09 -47.18 30.22
N ARG A 19 -28.81 -48.35 30.80
CA ARG A 19 -28.72 -49.61 30.05
C ARG A 19 -30.02 -49.90 29.30
N ALA A 20 -31.16 -49.81 29.97
CA ALA A 20 -32.47 -49.99 29.34
C ALA A 20 -32.75 -48.94 28.24
N GLY A 21 -32.28 -47.69 28.43
CA GLY A 21 -32.38 -46.65 27.41
C GLY A 21 -31.48 -46.87 26.20
N VAL A 22 -30.27 -47.41 26.40
CA VAL A 22 -29.36 -47.76 25.31
C VAL A 22 -29.88 -48.98 24.55
N GLU A 23 -30.42 -49.98 25.25
CA GLU A 23 -31.05 -51.15 24.63
C GLU A 23 -32.31 -50.78 23.83
N SER A 24 -33.10 -49.80 24.27
CA SER A 24 -34.25 -49.29 23.52
C SER A 24 -33.89 -48.38 22.35
N MET A 25 -32.71 -47.75 22.35
CA MET A 25 -32.17 -47.03 21.19
C MET A 25 -31.51 -47.98 20.18
N ALA A 26 -30.88 -49.06 20.66
CA ALA A 26 -30.27 -50.09 19.81
C ALA A 26 -31.30 -51.04 19.18
N THR A 27 -32.46 -51.19 19.83
CA THR A 27 -33.58 -52.00 19.34
C THR A 27 -34.63 -51.06 18.77
N PRO A 28 -34.73 -50.86 17.44
CA PRO A 28 -35.89 -50.16 16.89
C PRO A 28 -37.16 -50.92 17.34
N PRO A 29 -38.24 -50.20 17.72
CA PRO A 29 -39.46 -50.86 18.20
C PRO A 29 -39.93 -51.85 17.15
N ALA A 30 -40.07 -53.12 17.54
CA ALA A 30 -40.74 -54.12 16.74
C ALA A 30 -42.20 -53.70 16.61
N ALA A 31 -42.52 -53.05 15.48
CA ALA A 31 -43.89 -52.85 15.08
C ALA A 31 -44.59 -54.23 15.01
N PRO A 32 -45.93 -54.31 15.20
CA PRO A 32 -46.70 -55.43 14.66
C PRO A 32 -46.33 -55.64 13.17
N PRO A 33 -46.67 -56.74 12.48
CA PRO A 33 -46.41 -56.86 11.04
C PRO A 33 -47.29 -55.82 10.31
N ALA A 34 -46.84 -54.57 10.34
CA ALA A 34 -47.13 -53.57 9.37
C ALA A 34 -46.46 -54.11 8.11
N GLU A 35 -47.27 -54.24 7.06
CA GLU A 35 -46.76 -54.07 5.70
C GLU A 35 -45.64 -53.03 5.76
N ALA A 36 -44.47 -53.38 5.20
CA ALA A 36 -43.36 -52.46 5.10
C ALA A 36 -43.93 -51.08 4.79
N PRO A 37 -43.55 -50.00 5.50
CA PRO A 37 -43.98 -48.68 5.05
C PRO A 37 -43.63 -48.66 3.57
N ASP A 38 -44.66 -48.56 2.73
CA ASP A 38 -44.50 -48.18 1.34
C ASP A 38 -43.86 -46.80 1.46
N VAL A 39 -42.53 -46.79 1.55
CA VAL A 39 -41.73 -45.61 1.28
C VAL A 39 -42.19 -45.31 -0.13
N PRO A 40 -42.99 -44.26 -0.37
CA PRO A 40 -43.43 -43.98 -1.72
C PRO A 40 -42.15 -43.94 -2.52
N ALA A 41 -42.04 -44.82 -3.52
CA ALA A 41 -40.89 -44.85 -4.40
C ALA A 41 -40.71 -43.40 -4.84
N LEU A 42 -39.61 -42.76 -4.43
CA LEU A 42 -39.36 -41.35 -4.72
C LEU A 42 -39.71 -41.15 -6.17
N ASP A 43 -40.72 -40.31 -6.43
CA ASP A 43 -41.25 -40.12 -7.78
C ASP A 43 -40.03 -39.88 -8.68
N ALA A 44 -39.80 -40.75 -9.67
CA ALA A 44 -38.58 -40.68 -10.48
C ALA A 44 -38.44 -39.29 -11.14
N GLU A 45 -39.57 -38.62 -11.35
CA GLU A 45 -39.70 -37.23 -11.80
C GLU A 45 -39.19 -36.21 -10.76
N ALA A 46 -39.44 -36.41 -9.46
CA ALA A 46 -38.93 -35.57 -8.38
C ALA A 46 -37.41 -35.73 -8.19
N VAL A 47 -36.87 -36.95 -8.36
CA VAL A 47 -35.42 -37.19 -8.34
C VAL A 47 -34.75 -36.53 -9.55
N ALA A 48 -35.30 -36.71 -10.75
CA ALA A 48 -34.80 -36.06 -11.96
C ALA A 48 -34.87 -34.52 -11.88
N ALA A 49 -35.93 -33.96 -11.29
CA ALA A 49 -36.05 -32.52 -11.06
C ALA A 49 -35.01 -31.98 -10.06
N ALA A 50 -34.70 -32.74 -9.00
CA ALA A 50 -33.67 -32.39 -8.04
C ALA A 50 -32.25 -32.46 -8.63
N GLU A 51 -31.98 -33.46 -9.49
CA GLU A 51 -30.71 -33.57 -10.23
C GLU A 51 -30.54 -32.42 -11.21
N ALA A 52 -31.58 -32.07 -11.98
CA ALA A 52 -31.55 -30.91 -12.88
C ALA A 52 -31.32 -29.58 -12.15
N ALA A 53 -31.99 -29.36 -11.00
CA ALA A 53 -31.78 -28.17 -10.18
C ALA A 53 -30.36 -28.12 -9.59
N ARG A 54 -29.78 -29.27 -9.23
CA ARG A 54 -28.41 -29.36 -8.75
C ARG A 54 -27.40 -29.03 -9.85
N GLU A 55 -27.58 -29.56 -11.05
CA GLU A 55 -26.73 -29.22 -12.20
C GLU A 55 -26.79 -27.72 -12.52
N GLU A 56 -27.97 -27.11 -12.47
CA GLU A 56 -28.13 -25.67 -12.67
C GLU A 56 -27.41 -24.84 -11.59
N LEU A 57 -27.51 -25.24 -10.32
CA LEU A 57 -26.79 -24.59 -9.22
C LEU A 57 -25.27 -24.74 -9.34
N GLU A 58 -24.80 -25.92 -9.74
CA GLU A 58 -23.38 -26.17 -9.99
C GLU A 58 -22.85 -25.31 -11.14
N GLN A 59 -23.62 -25.16 -12.23
CA GLN A 59 -23.27 -24.26 -13.34
C GLN A 59 -23.17 -22.80 -12.89
N ARG A 60 -24.16 -22.28 -12.15
CA ARG A 60 -24.14 -20.91 -11.62
C ARG A 60 -22.97 -20.67 -10.67
N LEU A 61 -22.64 -21.64 -9.82
CA LEU A 61 -21.50 -21.57 -8.92
C LEU A 61 -20.18 -21.50 -9.69
N GLU A 62 -20.03 -22.30 -10.75
CA GLU A 62 -18.83 -22.25 -11.61
C GLU A 62 -18.73 -20.94 -12.38
N GLU A 63 -19.85 -20.36 -12.85
CA GLU A 63 -19.88 -19.02 -13.45
C GLU A 63 -19.46 -17.93 -12.45
N GLU A 64 -19.98 -17.98 -11.21
CA GLU A 64 -19.64 -17.02 -10.16
C GLU A 64 -18.16 -17.12 -9.77
N LYS A 65 -17.62 -18.33 -9.61
CA LYS A 65 -16.19 -18.55 -9.36
C LYS A 65 -15.32 -17.98 -10.48
N ARG A 66 -15.70 -18.17 -11.74
CA ARG A 66 -14.98 -17.59 -12.89
C ARG A 66 -15.03 -16.07 -12.86
N ALA A 67 -16.20 -15.50 -12.54
CA ALA A 67 -16.35 -14.05 -12.39
C ALA A 67 -15.49 -13.50 -11.24
N SER A 68 -15.47 -14.18 -10.08
CA SER A 68 -14.62 -13.81 -8.94
C SER A 68 -13.15 -13.84 -9.31
N ALA A 69 -12.67 -14.92 -9.93
CA ALA A 69 -11.28 -15.04 -10.37
C ALA A 69 -10.88 -13.93 -11.35
N ALA A 70 -11.78 -13.56 -12.28
CA ALA A 70 -11.55 -12.46 -13.21
C ALA A 70 -11.49 -11.09 -12.51
N LEU A 71 -12.34 -10.85 -11.51
CA LEU A 71 -12.34 -9.64 -10.70
C LEU A 71 -11.08 -9.55 -9.83
N GLU A 72 -10.68 -10.64 -9.17
CA GLU A 72 -9.45 -10.71 -8.38
C GLU A 72 -8.22 -10.42 -9.24
N ALA A 73 -8.13 -11.03 -10.43
CA ALA A 73 -7.05 -10.74 -11.38
C ALA A 73 -7.05 -9.28 -11.83
N ARG A 74 -8.24 -8.66 -12.01
CA ARG A 74 -8.34 -7.23 -12.35
C ARG A 74 -7.91 -6.34 -11.18
N VAL A 75 -8.28 -6.69 -9.95
CA VAL A 75 -7.88 -5.97 -8.75
C VAL A 75 -6.38 -6.06 -8.54
N ALA A 76 -5.78 -7.24 -8.72
CA ALA A 76 -4.33 -7.44 -8.65
C ALA A 76 -3.60 -6.53 -9.65
N ARG A 77 -4.01 -6.55 -10.93
CA ARG A 77 -3.44 -5.65 -11.96
C ARG A 77 -3.65 -4.17 -11.66
N LEU A 78 -4.77 -3.81 -11.01
CA LEU A 78 -5.03 -2.43 -10.64
C LEU A 78 -4.14 -1.99 -9.47
N LYS A 79 -3.93 -2.86 -8.48
CA LYS A 79 -3.03 -2.62 -7.35
C LYS A 79 -1.60 -2.44 -7.85
N GLU A 80 -1.11 -3.34 -8.68
CA GLU A 80 0.23 -3.24 -9.28
C GLU A 80 0.45 -1.88 -9.97
N ARG A 81 -0.48 -1.46 -10.84
CA ARG A 81 -0.40 -0.13 -11.48
C ARG A 81 -0.48 1.04 -10.49
N GLN A 82 -1.23 0.89 -9.41
CA GLN A 82 -1.31 1.93 -8.37
C GLN A 82 -0.01 2.00 -7.58
N ASP A 83 0.55 0.86 -7.20
CA ASP A 83 1.81 0.76 -6.46
C ASP A 83 2.96 1.34 -7.29
N GLU A 84 3.03 1.04 -8.58
CA GLU A 84 3.98 1.65 -9.52
C GLU A 84 3.82 3.18 -9.59
N LYS A 85 2.58 3.67 -9.68
CA LYS A 85 2.30 5.11 -9.75
C LYS A 85 2.64 5.82 -8.43
N ILE A 86 2.33 5.20 -7.30
CA ILE A 86 2.67 5.73 -5.97
C ILE A 86 4.19 5.79 -5.83
N ALA A 87 4.91 4.72 -6.16
CA ALA A 87 6.37 4.68 -6.13
C ALA A 87 6.98 5.79 -7.00
N GLY A 88 6.46 5.98 -8.22
CA GLY A 88 6.90 7.07 -9.11
C GLY A 88 6.64 8.47 -8.54
N LEU A 89 5.48 8.69 -7.92
CA LEU A 89 5.16 9.97 -7.27
C LEU A 89 6.02 10.22 -6.02
N GLU A 90 6.31 9.19 -5.23
CA GLU A 90 7.19 9.28 -4.07
C GLU A 90 8.63 9.61 -4.47
N GLU A 91 9.12 9.03 -5.57
CA GLU A 91 10.43 9.38 -6.15
C GLU A 91 10.46 10.84 -6.60
N ALA A 92 9.49 11.25 -7.42
CA ALA A 92 9.41 12.64 -7.89
C ALA A 92 9.32 13.65 -6.73
N LEU A 93 8.61 13.30 -5.65
CA LEU A 93 8.54 14.13 -4.44
C LEU A 93 9.90 14.21 -3.72
N ARG A 94 10.63 13.09 -3.63
CA ARG A 94 11.97 13.04 -3.03
C ARG A 94 12.95 13.89 -3.83
N GLU A 95 12.97 13.74 -5.14
CA GLU A 95 13.80 14.55 -6.04
C GLU A 95 13.43 16.04 -5.97
N GLY A 96 12.13 16.36 -5.94
CA GLY A 96 11.64 17.73 -5.79
C GLY A 96 12.10 18.37 -4.48
N ARG A 97 12.01 17.64 -3.36
CA ARG A 97 12.52 18.11 -2.05
C ARG A 97 14.03 18.31 -2.06
N GLY A 98 14.79 17.43 -2.71
CA GLY A 98 16.24 17.57 -2.87
C GLY A 98 16.61 18.83 -3.65
N ARG A 99 15.92 19.10 -4.76
CA ARG A 99 16.11 20.33 -5.56
C ARG A 99 15.80 21.59 -4.76
N LEU A 100 14.71 21.60 -4.00
CA LEU A 100 14.36 22.74 -3.13
C LEU A 100 15.40 23.00 -2.04
N ALA A 101 16.00 21.94 -1.47
CA ALA A 101 17.08 22.08 -0.50
C ALA A 101 18.33 22.71 -1.14
N SER A 102 18.75 22.23 -2.32
CA SER A 102 19.88 22.79 -3.08
C SER A 102 19.67 24.27 -3.40
N LEU A 103 18.49 24.63 -3.93
CA LEU A 103 18.15 26.02 -4.22
C LEU A 103 18.15 26.89 -2.95
N GLY A 104 17.72 26.34 -1.81
CA GLY A 104 17.80 27.02 -0.52
C GLY A 104 19.25 27.33 -0.11
N GLU A 105 20.16 26.36 -0.25
CA GLU A 105 21.59 26.53 0.04
C GLU A 105 22.25 27.55 -0.91
N GLU A 106 21.94 27.48 -2.20
CA GLU A 106 22.42 28.43 -3.21
C GLU A 106 21.92 29.86 -2.91
N MET A 107 20.66 30.02 -2.51
CA MET A 107 20.11 31.32 -2.15
C MET A 107 20.81 31.93 -0.94
N GLU A 108 21.08 31.14 0.10
CA GLU A 108 21.85 31.60 1.26
C GLU A 108 23.30 31.95 0.89
N ARG A 109 23.94 31.15 0.02
CA ARG A 109 25.28 31.46 -0.51
C ARG A 109 25.29 32.79 -1.26
N ILE A 110 24.32 33.04 -2.13
CA ILE A 110 24.20 34.30 -2.88
C ILE A 110 23.97 35.48 -1.93
N LYS A 111 23.15 35.32 -0.88
CA LYS A 111 22.94 36.37 0.14
C LYS A 111 24.25 36.69 0.86
N GLN A 112 25.02 35.68 1.24
CA GLN A 112 26.31 35.85 1.90
C GLN A 112 27.31 36.58 1.00
N LEU A 113 27.49 36.12 -0.24
CA LEU A 113 28.38 36.76 -1.22
C LEU A 113 27.98 38.22 -1.49
N ASN A 114 26.68 38.50 -1.57
CA ASN A 114 26.17 39.86 -1.72
C ASN A 114 26.45 40.75 -0.49
N ALA A 115 26.40 40.20 0.72
CA ALA A 115 26.75 40.92 1.94
C ALA A 115 28.26 41.24 1.96
N GLU A 116 29.09 40.27 1.60
CA GLU A 116 30.55 40.43 1.48
C GLU A 116 30.92 41.47 0.43
N LEU A 117 30.31 41.44 -0.76
CA LEU A 117 30.53 42.40 -1.83
C LEU A 117 30.13 43.83 -1.39
N ARG A 118 29.01 43.99 -0.69
CA ARG A 118 28.61 45.30 -0.12
C ARG A 118 29.62 45.81 0.91
N ALA A 119 30.15 44.93 1.76
CA ALA A 119 31.17 45.29 2.74
C ALA A 119 32.48 45.72 2.05
N VAL A 120 32.94 44.97 1.05
CA VAL A 120 34.15 45.30 0.27
C VAL A 120 33.96 46.63 -0.48
N ALA A 121 32.81 46.84 -1.11
CA ALA A 121 32.50 48.11 -1.78
C ALA A 121 32.48 49.30 -0.81
N ALA A 122 31.99 49.11 0.43
CA ALA A 122 32.03 50.15 1.46
C ALA A 122 33.48 50.48 1.86
N SER A 123 34.32 49.47 2.12
CA SER A 123 35.74 49.67 2.45
C SER A 123 36.51 50.36 1.33
N LEU A 124 36.24 50.01 0.06
CA LEU A 124 36.85 50.68 -1.10
C LEU A 124 36.48 52.15 -1.17
N ARG A 125 35.19 52.50 -0.97
CA ARG A 125 34.76 53.90 -0.95
C ARG A 125 35.42 54.68 0.19
N GLU A 126 35.59 54.05 1.35
CA GLU A 126 36.26 54.66 2.50
C GLU A 126 37.76 54.90 2.24
N ALA A 127 38.45 53.94 1.61
CA ALA A 127 39.85 54.10 1.22
C ALA A 127 40.04 55.16 0.12
N MET A 128 39.15 55.18 -0.88
CA MET A 128 39.14 56.22 -1.92
C MET A 128 38.84 57.60 -1.34
N ALA A 129 37.92 57.72 -0.37
CA ALA A 129 37.63 58.98 0.31
C ALA A 129 38.82 59.51 1.13
N ARG A 130 39.74 58.62 1.54
CA ARG A 130 41.00 58.98 2.20
C ARG A 130 42.15 59.19 1.23
N ASP A 131 41.90 59.08 -0.08
CA ASP A 131 42.91 59.12 -1.16
C ASP A 131 44.04 58.08 -0.98
N VAL A 132 43.74 56.99 -0.26
CA VAL A 132 44.69 55.89 -0.03
C VAL A 132 44.43 54.82 -1.07
N ALA A 133 45.35 54.68 -2.04
CA ALA A 133 45.33 53.60 -3.01
C ALA A 133 45.80 52.29 -2.35
N GLU A 134 44.88 51.52 -1.79
CA GLU A 134 45.19 50.22 -1.19
C GLU A 134 45.03 49.08 -2.22
N ALA A 135 46.15 48.66 -2.82
CA ALA A 135 46.19 47.59 -3.83
C ALA A 135 45.52 46.27 -3.37
N HIS A 136 45.52 45.99 -2.06
CA HIS A 136 44.88 44.80 -1.51
C HIS A 136 43.34 44.87 -1.56
N LEU A 137 42.74 46.07 -1.45
CA LEU A 137 41.28 46.24 -1.58
C LEU A 137 40.82 46.07 -3.03
N VAL A 138 41.61 46.56 -4.00
CA VAL A 138 41.35 46.34 -5.43
C VAL A 138 41.40 44.86 -5.76
N ASN A 139 42.42 44.14 -5.30
CA ASN A 139 42.51 42.69 -5.49
C ASN A 139 41.32 41.96 -4.83
N LYS A 140 40.88 42.40 -3.64
CA LYS A 140 39.70 41.83 -2.97
C LYS A 140 38.41 42.09 -3.75
N ALA A 141 38.28 43.27 -4.35
CA ALA A 141 37.16 43.62 -5.23
C ALA A 141 37.11 42.72 -6.47
N MET A 142 38.26 42.57 -7.15
CA MET A 142 38.39 41.73 -8.33
C MET A 142 38.09 40.25 -8.02
N LEU A 143 38.56 39.74 -6.87
CA LEU A 143 38.24 38.38 -6.43
C LEU A 143 36.74 38.20 -6.19
N ALA A 144 36.11 39.14 -5.48
CA ALA A 144 34.66 39.10 -5.24
C ALA A 144 33.85 39.14 -6.55
N GLU A 145 34.30 39.90 -7.55
CA GLU A 145 33.65 39.97 -8.86
C GLU A 145 33.82 38.68 -9.67
N ILE A 146 35.01 38.06 -9.64
CA ILE A 146 35.25 36.75 -10.25
C ILE A 146 34.36 35.67 -9.59
N ASP A 147 34.26 35.68 -8.26
CA ASP A 147 33.44 34.72 -7.54
C ASP A 147 31.94 34.93 -7.82
N SER A 148 31.50 36.19 -7.97
CA SER A 148 30.13 36.49 -8.40
C SER A 148 29.85 36.02 -9.83
N LEU A 149 30.78 36.18 -10.77
CA LEU A 149 30.62 35.71 -12.15
C LEU A 149 30.58 34.18 -12.24
N LYS A 150 31.39 33.50 -11.42
CA LYS A 150 31.36 32.03 -11.32
C LYS A 150 30.03 31.54 -10.77
N ALA A 151 29.54 32.13 -9.67
CA ALA A 151 28.24 31.78 -9.10
C ALA A 151 27.10 31.99 -10.11
N LEU A 152 27.11 33.12 -10.84
CA LEU A 152 26.13 33.36 -11.91
C LEU A 152 26.19 32.28 -12.99
N ARG A 153 27.40 31.90 -13.43
CA ARG A 153 27.58 30.86 -14.44
C ARG A 153 27.13 29.48 -13.96
N GLU A 154 27.36 29.13 -12.71
CA GLU A 154 26.87 27.89 -12.10
C GLU A 154 25.34 27.86 -12.09
N THR A 155 24.68 28.97 -11.72
CA THR A 155 23.23 29.10 -11.80
C THR A 155 22.71 28.96 -13.22
N GLU A 156 23.32 29.63 -14.21
CA GLU A 156 22.94 29.49 -15.62
C GLU A 156 23.01 28.03 -16.10
N VAL A 157 24.05 27.29 -15.72
CA VAL A 157 24.20 25.87 -16.08
C VAL A 157 23.11 25.02 -15.40
N ALA A 158 22.85 25.24 -14.11
CA ALA A 158 21.80 24.53 -13.39
C ALA A 158 20.40 24.79 -13.97
N GLU A 159 20.11 26.03 -14.38
CA GLU A 159 18.86 26.38 -15.08
C GLU A 159 18.75 25.68 -16.43
N ILE A 160 19.82 25.66 -17.23
CA ILE A 160 19.85 24.97 -18.52
C ILE A 160 19.62 23.46 -18.33
N ASP A 161 20.28 22.84 -17.35
CA ASP A 161 20.12 21.42 -17.05
C ASP A 161 18.68 21.09 -16.60
N ALA A 162 18.06 21.95 -15.80
CA ALA A 162 16.66 21.83 -15.40
C ALA A 162 15.71 21.89 -16.61
N VAL A 163 15.92 22.85 -17.52
CA VAL A 163 15.14 22.98 -18.76
C VAL A 163 15.32 21.74 -19.65
N ILE A 164 16.56 21.24 -19.82
CA ILE A 164 16.83 20.02 -20.60
C ILE A 164 16.13 18.81 -19.97
N ALA A 165 16.13 18.69 -18.64
CA ALA A 165 15.45 17.61 -17.94
C ALA A 165 13.93 17.64 -18.17
N GLU A 166 13.32 18.83 -18.23
CA GLU A 166 11.89 19.01 -18.51
C GLU A 166 11.52 18.78 -19.98
N LEU A 167 12.39 19.17 -20.92
CA LEU A 167 12.16 18.96 -22.36
C LEU A 167 12.36 17.50 -22.81
N ARG A 168 13.25 16.75 -22.15
CA ARG A 168 13.56 15.35 -22.49
C ARG A 168 12.34 14.41 -22.54
N PRO A 169 11.42 14.39 -21.55
CA PRO A 169 10.22 13.55 -21.63
C PRO A 169 9.27 14.00 -22.76
N LEU A 170 9.08 15.31 -22.97
CA LEU A 170 8.24 15.84 -24.06
C LEU A 170 8.76 15.43 -25.45
N ALA A 171 10.08 15.40 -25.63
CA ALA A 171 10.70 14.96 -26.88
C ALA A 171 10.55 13.44 -27.13
N ARG A 172 10.31 12.63 -26.09
CA ARG A 172 10.12 11.18 -26.21
C ARG A 172 8.67 10.80 -26.48
N GLU A 173 7.70 11.63 -26.10
CA GLU A 173 6.27 11.41 -26.38
C GLU A 173 5.85 11.89 -27.79
N GLY A 174 6.65 12.76 -28.42
CA GLY A 174 6.42 13.27 -29.78
C GLY A 174 7.07 12.48 -30.91
N ALA A 175 7.77 11.38 -30.62
CA ALA A 175 8.43 10.48 -31.58
C ALA A 175 7.79 9.09 -31.52
#